data_AF-A0A1B6M6R8-F1
#
_entry.id   AF-A0A1B6M6R8-F1
#
_cell.length_a   1.000
_cell.length_b   1.000
_cell.length_c   1.000
_cell.angle_alpha   90.00
_cell.angle_beta   90.00
_cell.angle_gamma   90.00
#
_symmetry.space_group_name_H-M   'P 1'
#
loop_
_entity.id
_entity.type
_entity.pdbx_description
1 polymer ?
#
loop_
_entity_poly.entity_id
_entity_poly.type
_entity_poly.pdbx_seq_one_letter_code
_entity_poly.pdbx_strand_id
1 'polypeptide(L)'
;HKMDVAALERLVEEDKSAGRLPLIVLADAGMPIAGHVDNLTRLQEVCRNHDLWLHLRGHSLAALALTVPPTTVSLVAPRISDSATLPVSTWLGVPGLPSVTLYNPAGITGASLLLDHPGRRLHALPLWAVLQKMGQS
;
A
#
# COMPACT_ATOMS: atom_id res chain seq x y z
N HIS A 1 4.44 -12.83 13.80
CA HIS A 1 3.05 -13.31 13.71
C HIS A 1 2.55 -12.95 12.32
N LYS A 2 2.18 -13.95 11.52
CA LYS A 2 1.91 -13.87 10.07
C LYS A 2 0.42 -14.08 9.88
N MET A 3 -0.23 -13.33 8.99
CA MET A 3 -1.64 -13.58 8.73
C MET A 3 -1.84 -15.01 8.22
N ASP A 4 -2.77 -15.72 8.84
CA ASP A 4 -3.18 -17.05 8.41
C ASP A 4 -4.14 -16.89 7.23
N VAL A 5 -3.64 -17.23 6.05
CA VAL A 5 -4.38 -17.12 4.78
C VAL A 5 -5.59 -18.05 4.78
N ALA A 6 -5.48 -19.25 5.34
CA ALA A 6 -6.59 -20.20 5.36
C ALA A 6 -7.70 -19.73 6.31
N ALA A 7 -7.33 -19.12 7.43
CA ALA A 7 -8.29 -18.49 8.32
C ALA A 7 -8.99 -17.30 7.66
N LEU A 8 -8.26 -16.47 6.90
CA LEU A 8 -8.83 -15.36 6.14
C LEU A 8 -9.85 -15.85 5.11
N GLU A 9 -9.51 -16.85 4.29
CA GLU A 9 -10.42 -17.41 3.29
C GLU A 9 -11.71 -17.93 3.92
N ARG A 10 -11.61 -18.64 5.05
CA ARG A 10 -12.78 -19.11 5.79
C ARG A 10 -13.67 -17.95 6.25
N LEU A 11 -13.07 -16.88 6.79
CA LEU A 11 -13.81 -15.70 7.25
C LEU A 11 -14.52 -14.99 6.09
N VAL A 12 -13.87 -14.89 4.92
CA VAL A 12 -14.47 -14.30 3.72
C VAL A 12 -15.70 -15.10 3.27
N GLU A 13 -15.61 -16.43 3.26
CA GLU A 13 -16.73 -17.29 2.88
C GLU A 13 -17.87 -17.25 3.91
N GLU A 14 -17.54 -17.19 5.21
CA GLU A 14 -18.53 -17.00 6.27
C GLU A 14 -19.28 -15.67 6.11
N ASP A 15 -18.57 -14.58 5.84
CA ASP A 15 -19.17 -13.27 5.58
C ASP A 15 -20.10 -13.31 4.37
N LYS A 16 -19.67 -13.90 3.26
CA LYS A 16 -20.50 -14.07 2.06
C LYS A 16 -21.75 -14.90 2.37
N SER A 17 -21.62 -16.01 3.09
CA SER A 17 -22.75 -16.87 3.47
C SER A 17 -23.76 -16.16 4.38
N ALA A 18 -23.29 -15.22 5.19
CA ALA A 18 -24.11 -14.38 6.06
C ALA A 18 -24.73 -13.16 5.34
N GLY A 19 -24.54 -13.03 4.02
CA GLY A 19 -25.02 -11.89 3.23
C GLY A 19 -24.23 -10.60 3.47
N ARG A 20 -23.04 -10.67 4.08
CA ARG A 20 -22.12 -9.54 4.21
C ARG A 20 -21.24 -9.44 2.97
N LEU A 21 -20.77 -8.22 2.70
CA LEU A 21 -19.86 -7.93 1.59
C LEU A 21 -18.46 -7.65 2.14
N PRO A 22 -17.52 -8.62 2.10
CA PRO A 22 -16.12 -8.33 2.37
C PRO A 22 -15.55 -7.43 1.27
N LEU A 23 -14.78 -6.39 1.64
CA LEU A 23 -14.35 -5.34 0.73
C LEU A 23 -12.83 -5.20 0.62
N ILE A 24 -12.12 -5.28 1.74
CA ILE A 24 -10.71 -4.91 1.82
C ILE A 24 -9.93 -5.82 2.75
N VAL A 25 -8.73 -6.18 2.34
CA VAL A 25 -7.71 -6.87 3.13
C VAL A 25 -6.57 -5.90 3.40
N LEU A 26 -6.22 -5.72 4.68
CA LEU A 26 -5.09 -4.92 5.12
C LEU A 26 -3.92 -5.87 5.44
N ALA A 27 -2.87 -5.84 4.64
CA ALA A 27 -1.70 -6.70 4.81
C ALA A 27 -0.48 -5.91 5.27
N ASP A 28 0.32 -6.51 6.14
CA ASP A 28 1.54 -5.89 6.66
C ASP A 28 2.76 -6.33 5.86
N ALA A 29 3.37 -5.38 5.16
CA ALA A 29 4.65 -5.48 4.49
C ALA A 29 5.75 -4.85 5.37
N GLY A 30 6.01 -5.47 6.52
CA GLY A 30 7.03 -5.05 7.47
C GLY A 30 6.45 -4.31 8.67
N MET A 31 6.01 -5.05 9.67
CA MET A 31 5.55 -4.47 10.93
C MET A 31 6.67 -3.67 11.64
N PRO A 32 6.35 -2.51 12.28
CA PRO A 32 7.35 -1.58 12.82
C PRO A 32 8.34 -2.19 13.82
N ILE A 33 7.90 -3.19 14.60
CA ILE A 33 8.67 -3.74 15.72
C ILE A 33 9.28 -5.11 15.36
N ALA A 34 8.50 -5.98 14.71
CA ALA A 34 8.91 -7.36 14.44
C ALA A 34 9.46 -7.59 13.03
N GLY A 35 9.44 -6.57 12.15
CA GLY A 35 9.86 -6.70 10.75
C GLY A 35 9.04 -7.72 9.95
N HIS A 36 7.86 -8.07 10.45
CA HIS A 36 7.09 -9.18 9.93
C HIS A 36 6.40 -8.79 8.62
N VAL A 37 6.47 -9.69 7.63
CA VAL A 37 5.87 -9.52 6.30
C VAL A 37 4.89 -10.65 6.08
N ASP A 38 3.63 -10.31 5.79
CA ASP A 38 2.60 -11.29 5.40
C ASP A 38 2.94 -11.96 4.07
N ASN A 39 2.27 -13.09 3.78
CA ASN A 39 2.45 -13.77 2.50
C ASN A 39 1.69 -13.03 1.39
N LEU A 40 2.24 -11.89 0.93
CA LEU A 40 1.58 -10.98 -0.01
C LEU A 40 1.14 -11.67 -1.30
N THR A 41 1.91 -12.63 -1.81
CA THR A 41 1.56 -13.40 -3.00
C THR A 41 0.26 -14.20 -2.79
N ARG A 42 0.16 -14.95 -1.70
CA ARG A 42 -1.07 -15.69 -1.38
C ARG A 42 -2.24 -14.77 -1.09
N LEU A 43 -2.01 -13.66 -0.40
CA LEU A 43 -3.07 -12.69 -0.13
C LEU A 43 -3.61 -12.06 -1.40
N GLN A 44 -2.75 -11.78 -2.37
CA GLN A 44 -3.18 -11.28 -3.67
C GLN A 44 -4.00 -12.32 -4.44
N GLU A 45 -3.67 -13.61 -4.33
CA GLU A 45 -4.47 -14.69 -4.91
C GLU A 45 -5.87 -14.74 -4.30
N VAL A 46 -5.96 -14.71 -2.96
CA VAL A 46 -7.25 -14.65 -2.25
C VAL A 46 -8.04 -13.42 -2.67
N CYS A 47 -7.43 -12.24 -2.64
CA CYS A 47 -8.10 -11.00 -2.98
C CYS A 47 -8.64 -11.03 -4.42
N ARG A 48 -7.86 -11.59 -5.36
CA ARG A 48 -8.31 -11.75 -6.75
C ARG A 48 -9.45 -12.77 -6.90
N ASN A 49 -9.42 -13.87 -6.14
CA ASN A 49 -10.45 -14.91 -6.22
C ASN A 49 -11.79 -14.45 -5.63
N HIS A 50 -11.76 -13.57 -4.63
CA HIS A 50 -12.96 -13.11 -3.92
C HIS A 50 -13.36 -11.66 -4.26
N ASP A 51 -12.70 -11.02 -5.23
CA ASP A 51 -12.89 -9.61 -5.65
C ASP A 51 -12.74 -8.60 -4.49
N LEU A 52 -11.67 -8.78 -3.71
CA LEU A 52 -11.33 -7.93 -2.56
C LEU A 52 -10.19 -6.98 -2.91
N TRP A 53 -10.23 -5.78 -2.32
CA TRP A 53 -9.14 -4.82 -2.42
C TRP A 53 -7.97 -5.19 -1.50
N LEU A 54 -6.75 -5.27 -2.01
CA LEU A 54 -5.55 -5.50 -1.20
C LEU A 54 -4.79 -4.19 -0.95
N HIS A 55 -4.69 -3.81 0.34
CA HIS A 55 -3.93 -2.63 0.76
C HIS A 55 -2.74 -3.01 1.66
N LEU A 56 -1.54 -2.59 1.27
CA LEU A 56 -0.30 -2.85 2.01
C LEU A 56 0.06 -1.69 2.94
N ARG A 57 0.60 -2.02 4.11
CA ARG A 57 1.19 -1.06 5.04
C ARG A 57 2.46 -1.62 5.62
N GLY A 58 3.40 -0.77 6.00
CA GLY A 58 4.59 -1.22 6.74
C GLY A 58 5.88 -0.58 6.28
N HIS A 59 6.93 -0.86 7.05
CA HIS A 59 8.24 -0.25 6.89
C HIS A 59 9.08 -0.93 5.81
N SER A 60 8.84 -2.22 5.54
CA SER A 60 9.55 -2.95 4.48
C SER A 60 9.10 -2.55 3.07
N LEU A 61 8.05 -1.72 2.94
CA LEU A 61 7.71 -1.07 1.67
C LEU A 61 8.87 -0.19 1.15
N ALA A 62 9.75 0.31 2.03
CA ALA A 62 10.94 1.07 1.61
C ALA A 62 11.89 0.21 0.78
N ALA A 63 12.03 -1.08 1.13
CA ALA A 63 12.88 -2.00 0.39
C ALA A 63 12.37 -2.21 -1.03
N LEU A 64 11.04 -2.32 -1.22
CA LEU A 64 10.43 -2.41 -2.55
C LEU A 64 10.72 -1.17 -3.42
N ALA A 65 10.78 0.02 -2.81
CA ALA A 65 11.11 1.26 -3.52
C ALA A 65 12.60 1.35 -3.90
N LEU A 66 13.50 0.78 -3.09
CA LEU A 66 14.96 0.83 -3.30
C LEU A 66 15.48 -0.28 -4.22
N THR A 67 14.77 -1.40 -4.34
CA THR A 67 15.21 -2.55 -5.15
C THR A 67 14.94 -2.41 -6.65
N VAL A 68 14.30 -1.32 -7.10
CA VAL A 68 14.04 -1.09 -8.53
C VAL A 68 15.19 -0.25 -9.11
N PRO A 69 16.03 -0.81 -10.01
CA PRO A 69 17.01 -0.02 -10.75
C PRO A 69 16.31 1.13 -11.48
N PRO A 70 16.87 2.35 -11.49
CA PRO A 70 16.24 3.51 -12.15
C PRO A 70 16.00 3.30 -13.65
N THR A 71 16.67 2.32 -14.26
CA THR A 71 16.61 2.00 -15.70
C THR A 71 15.65 0.86 -16.06
N THR A 72 15.08 0.15 -15.09
CA THR A 72 14.21 -1.02 -15.35
C THR A 72 12.82 -0.86 -14.74
N VAL A 73 12.21 0.32 -14.91
CA VAL A 73 10.77 0.47 -14.73
C VAL A 73 10.10 -0.28 -15.88
N SER A 74 10.05 -1.62 -15.79
CA SER A 74 9.10 -2.38 -16.57
C SER A 74 7.72 -1.85 -16.20
N LEU A 75 7.00 -1.32 -17.19
CA LEU A 75 5.63 -0.81 -17.02
C LEU A 75 4.64 -1.91 -16.55
N VAL A 76 5.11 -3.16 -16.44
CA VAL A 76 4.36 -4.33 -16.02
C VAL A 76 5.14 -5.05 -14.91
N ALA A 77 5.39 -4.39 -13.78
CA ALA A 77 5.68 -5.12 -12.56
C ALA A 77 4.43 -5.94 -12.16
N PRO A 78 4.58 -7.18 -11.68
CA PRO A 78 3.45 -7.96 -11.18
C PRO A 78 2.66 -7.15 -10.16
N ARG A 79 1.32 -7.13 -10.26
CA ARG A 79 0.48 -6.47 -9.25
C ARG A 79 0.61 -7.22 -7.93
N ILE A 80 1.33 -6.63 -6.98
CA ILE A 80 1.47 -7.17 -5.62
C ILE A 80 0.31 -6.69 -4.73
N SER A 81 -0.30 -5.54 -5.05
CA SER A 81 -1.44 -4.95 -4.33
C SER A 81 -2.15 -3.86 -5.12
N ASP A 82 -3.32 -3.44 -4.64
CA ASP A 82 -4.12 -2.34 -5.22
C ASP A 82 -3.72 -0.97 -4.65
N SER A 83 -3.24 -0.93 -3.41
CA SER A 83 -2.70 0.29 -2.80
C SER A 83 -1.67 0.00 -1.70
N ALA A 84 -0.87 1.00 -1.36
CA ALA A 84 0.12 0.91 -0.31
C ALA A 84 0.29 2.25 0.42
N THR A 85 0.34 2.24 1.76
CA THR A 85 0.64 3.43 2.56
C THR A 85 2.09 3.42 3.05
N LEU A 86 2.82 4.47 2.67
CA LEU A 86 4.22 4.71 2.97
C LEU A 86 4.34 5.68 4.17
N PRO A 87 4.92 5.23 5.31
CA PRO A 87 5.19 6.08 6.45
C PRO A 87 6.47 6.91 6.24
N VAL A 88 6.46 7.81 5.25
CA VAL A 88 7.64 8.58 4.81
C VAL A 88 8.28 9.43 5.93
N SER A 89 7.49 9.91 6.88
CA SER A 89 8.01 10.64 8.07
C SER A 89 8.95 9.77 8.90
N THR A 90 8.62 8.48 9.03
CA THR A 90 9.41 7.52 9.80
C THR A 90 10.65 7.10 9.04
N TRP A 91 10.55 6.91 7.72
CA TRP A 91 11.69 6.53 6.89
C TRP A 91 12.74 7.64 6.79
N LEU A 92 12.30 8.90 6.70
CA LEU A 92 13.18 10.05 6.54
C LEU A 92 13.59 10.69 7.87
N GLY A 93 13.02 10.25 8.99
CA GLY A 93 13.27 10.82 10.31
C GLY A 93 12.84 12.29 10.44
N VAL A 94 11.89 12.75 9.61
CA VAL A 94 11.40 14.13 9.62
C VAL A 94 9.98 14.19 10.21
N PRO A 95 9.82 14.72 11.44
CA PRO A 95 8.51 14.90 12.05
C PRO A 95 7.62 15.83 11.22
N GLY A 96 6.32 15.55 11.15
CA GLY A 96 5.35 16.40 10.47
C GLY A 96 5.21 16.19 8.96
N LEU A 97 5.95 15.25 8.36
CA LEU A 97 5.69 14.82 6.98
C LEU A 97 4.36 14.05 6.89
N PRO A 98 3.60 14.22 5.79
CA PRO A 98 2.34 13.50 5.59
C PRO A 98 2.60 12.02 5.34
N SER A 99 1.64 11.16 5.67
CA SER A 99 1.61 9.79 5.16
C SER A 99 1.25 9.80 3.67
N VAL A 100 1.92 8.99 2.86
CA VAL A 100 1.67 8.91 1.41
C VAL A 100 1.00 7.59 1.09
N THR A 101 -0.15 7.61 0.40
CA THR A 101 -0.80 6.40 -0.11
C THR A 101 -0.68 6.36 -1.62
N LEU A 102 -0.06 5.30 -2.13
CA LEU A 102 0.03 5.00 -3.55
C LEU A 102 -1.09 4.04 -3.94
N TYR A 103 -1.60 4.20 -5.15
CA TYR A 103 -2.64 3.35 -5.72
C TYR A 103 -2.20 2.81 -7.07
N ASN A 104 -2.59 1.58 -7.36
CA ASN A 104 -2.35 0.97 -8.66
C ASN A 104 -3.42 1.44 -9.66
N PRO A 105 -3.05 2.18 -10.72
CA PRO A 105 -4.02 2.86 -11.58
C PRO A 105 -4.97 1.91 -12.31
N ALA A 106 -4.56 0.67 -12.54
CA ALA A 106 -5.37 -0.26 -13.33
C ALA A 106 -6.34 -1.13 -12.50
N GLY A 107 -6.46 -0.88 -11.19
CA GLY A 107 -7.60 -1.34 -10.37
C GLY A 107 -8.65 -0.25 -10.13
N ILE A 108 -8.42 0.98 -10.63
CA ILE A 108 -9.29 2.14 -10.35
C ILE A 108 -9.99 2.57 -11.63
N THR A 109 -11.23 2.10 -11.81
CA THR A 109 -12.14 2.54 -12.87
C THR A 109 -13.04 3.64 -12.31
N GLY A 110 -12.51 4.82 -11.99
CA GLY A 110 -13.34 5.89 -11.46
C GLY A 110 -12.63 7.21 -11.21
N ALA A 111 -13.15 8.27 -11.83
CA ALA A 111 -12.76 9.67 -11.70
C ALA A 111 -12.99 10.28 -10.29
N SER A 112 -13.09 9.46 -9.24
CA SER A 112 -13.49 9.91 -7.90
C SER A 112 -12.32 10.23 -6.96
N LEU A 113 -11.06 10.00 -7.38
CA LEU A 113 -9.87 10.34 -6.56
C LEU A 113 -9.53 11.83 -6.57
N LEU A 114 -10.07 12.60 -7.52
CA LEU A 114 -9.99 14.07 -7.51
C LEU A 114 -11.29 14.63 -6.93
N LEU A 115 -11.54 14.38 -5.64
CA LEU A 115 -12.33 15.32 -4.84
C LEU A 115 -11.47 16.58 -4.71
N ASP A 116 -11.60 17.43 -5.72
CA ASP A 116 -10.97 18.72 -5.83
C ASP A 116 -11.65 19.63 -4.80
N HIS A 117 -11.07 19.69 -3.59
CA HIS A 117 -11.51 20.61 -2.55
C HIS A 117 -10.71 21.91 -2.69
N PRO A 118 -11.34 23.03 -3.08
CA PRO A 118 -10.65 24.31 -3.16
C PRO A 118 -10.25 24.74 -1.74
N GLY A 119 -8.95 24.69 -1.43
CA GLY A 119 -8.41 25.09 -0.12
C GLY A 119 -7.41 24.12 0.51
N ARG A 120 -7.03 23.02 -0.15
CA ARG A 120 -6.06 22.08 0.42
C ARG A 120 -4.67 22.74 0.50
N ARG A 121 -4.12 22.89 1.72
CA ARG A 121 -2.69 23.19 1.92
C ARG A 121 -1.88 22.18 1.11
N LEU A 122 -0.85 22.62 0.38
CA LEU A 122 0.02 21.70 -0.35
C LEU A 122 0.83 20.84 0.63
N HIS A 123 0.23 19.75 1.10
CA HIS A 123 0.87 18.78 1.99
C HIS A 123 2.09 18.12 1.33
N ALA A 124 2.19 18.19 -0.01
CA ALA A 124 3.33 17.71 -0.76
C ALA A 124 4.57 18.63 -0.69
N LEU A 125 4.44 19.92 -0.34
CA LEU A 125 5.57 20.86 -0.34
C LEU A 125 6.68 20.48 0.67
N PRO A 126 6.36 20.16 1.94
CA PRO A 126 7.40 19.73 2.88
C PRO A 126 8.12 18.46 2.42
N LEU A 127 7.38 17.49 1.86
CA LEU A 127 7.96 16.28 1.31
C LEU A 127 8.88 16.57 0.11
N TRP A 128 8.42 17.37 -0.84
CA TRP A 128 9.21 17.79 -2.00
C TRP A 128 10.50 18.49 -1.58
N ALA A 129 10.44 19.42 -0.63
CA ALA A 129 11.60 20.15 -0.13
C ALA A 129 12.65 19.22 0.51
N VAL A 130 12.20 18.22 1.29
CA VAL A 130 13.08 17.20 1.89
C VAL A 130 13.73 16.35 0.81
N LEU A 131 12.97 15.89 -0.19
CA LEU A 131 13.51 15.08 -1.30
C LEU A 131 14.55 15.85 -2.12
N GLN A 132 14.32 17.13 -2.42
CA GLN A 132 15.29 17.98 -3.12
C GLN A 132 16.62 18.12 -2.36
N LYS A 133 16.56 18.22 -1.03
CA LYS A 133 17.77 18.33 -0.20
C LYS A 133 18.56 17.04 -0.08
N MET A 134 17.90 15.87 -0.09
CA MET A 134 18.59 14.58 -0.03
C MET A 134 19.21 14.17 -1.37
N GLY A 135 18.62 14.57 -2.50
CA GLY A 135 19.09 14.22 -3.85
C GLY A 135 20.30 15.01 -4.38
N GLN A 136 20.86 15.94 -3.59
CA GLN A 136 22.03 16.75 -3.95
C GLN A 136 23.35 16.24 -3.34
N SER A 137 23.37 14.99 -2.87
CA SER A 137 24.53 14.35 -2.22
C SER A 137 25.36 13.52 -3.19
#